data_AF-R9L1S9-F1
#
_entry.id   AF-R9L1S9-F1
#
_cell.length_a   1.000
_cell.length_b   1.000
_cell.length_c   1.000
_cell.angle_alpha   90.00
_cell.angle_beta   90.00
_cell.angle_gamma   90.00
#
_symmetry.space_group_name_H-M   'P 1'
#
loop_
_entity.id
_entity.type
_entity.pdbx_description
1 polymer ?
#
loop_
_entity_poly.entity_id
_entity_poly.type
_entity_poly.pdbx_seq_one_letter_code
_entity_poly.pdbx_strand_id
1 'polypeptide(L)'
;MTSDFKVVLRDYFNSDSTCLRWEEGCPVVPAAVQVSRNRGTSEEHLQLRFRNISSKIVNEFTWEASISFADGTVQELRETHLDADIRPGAVFDVNPIVLENVKTTSVEVRIVAVESGRKHWTAEGQLTSLLPRATLGWDEELLAQRYAYLCKGKGLDAKGSQVRWTCSCGGSGVGMQSCCACGKQSPLAAALLDGKVQERECYWLCACGEPNVERDRCWSCEYLKDDLVESESIDRVRTFAAQRVAETQHRRKKAVTIGVSVVTALAIVGVVFFAIVNPIIQKNDAYQAARRHMAQSNYATAAALLEGLEWQDSEELYRMCSYEVGIRDEASDRPESALDAFRAAIPYKDAEARAEQLEIALAQTGEDAADDTGKGDGSAESTVENETSGTAEDSKEPKAKSAQGDAIETPYYSVDLSKIFSESEMSDVTYEYASGYAFQEPGVMGMGYGLRVWDGDRTLFYVGCFSEDWGPQGEYESMVVGRVESPDYGAMQVYLYVPYDINAVEGTDLARRAADELRAYMDGVSVKGGVSSEVDYILPESDSRKYARSELSSLSTWELYIARNEIFARYGRRFNNADLAEHFNSKSWYSETWSAEEFDEWFSPNEYEKANADLIMELERDAGSPYLS
;
A
#
# COMPACT_ATOMS: atom_id res chain seq x y z
N MET A 1 -29.36 21.27 26.28
CA MET A 1 -29.93 21.84 25.04
C MET A 1 -28.77 22.03 24.08
N THR A 2 -28.69 21.24 23.02
CA THR A 2 -27.70 21.42 21.96
C THR A 2 -28.04 22.67 21.15
N SER A 3 -27.09 23.60 21.06
CA SER A 3 -27.25 24.85 20.32
C SER A 3 -27.03 24.61 18.82
N ASP A 4 -28.12 24.52 18.07
CA ASP A 4 -28.11 24.47 16.60
C ASP A 4 -27.72 25.85 16.04
N PHE A 5 -26.65 25.91 15.24
CA PHE A 5 -26.10 27.15 14.66
C PHE A 5 -26.36 27.25 13.15
N LYS A 6 -26.88 28.38 12.70
CA LYS A 6 -27.03 28.70 11.27
C LYS A 6 -25.96 29.68 10.81
N VAL A 7 -25.20 29.35 9.77
CA VAL A 7 -24.31 30.31 9.09
C VAL A 7 -25.12 31.47 8.48
N VAL A 8 -24.71 32.71 8.76
CA VAL A 8 -25.33 33.97 8.28
C VAL A 8 -24.46 34.62 7.20
N LEU A 9 -23.16 34.72 7.46
CA LEU A 9 -22.14 35.25 6.55
C LEU A 9 -20.95 34.28 6.53
N ARG A 10 -20.32 34.09 5.37
CA ARG A 10 -19.10 33.30 5.20
C ARG A 10 -18.35 33.81 3.96
N ASP A 11 -17.06 34.09 4.11
CA ASP A 11 -16.17 34.48 3.01
C ASP A 11 -14.77 33.87 3.22
N TYR A 12 -13.99 33.74 2.15
CA TYR A 12 -12.69 33.07 2.11
C TYR A 12 -11.69 33.86 1.28
N PHE A 13 -10.43 33.95 1.71
CA PHE A 13 -9.44 34.82 1.05
C PHE A 13 -9.25 34.48 -0.44
N ASN A 14 -9.58 35.43 -1.33
CA ASN A 14 -9.40 35.35 -2.77
C ASN A 14 -9.54 36.74 -3.42
N SER A 15 -9.30 36.87 -4.73
CA SER A 15 -9.40 38.14 -5.47
C SER A 15 -10.77 38.81 -5.42
N ASP A 16 -11.82 38.01 -5.26
CA ASP A 16 -13.22 38.42 -5.37
C ASP A 16 -13.87 38.56 -3.99
N SER A 17 -13.11 38.36 -2.90
CA SER A 17 -13.56 38.51 -1.52
C SER A 17 -13.93 39.97 -1.23
N THR A 18 -15.05 40.17 -0.56
CA THR A 18 -15.52 41.49 -0.13
C THR A 18 -15.19 41.78 1.34
N CYS A 19 -15.06 40.72 2.14
CA CYS A 19 -14.86 40.80 3.60
C CYS A 19 -13.37 40.72 4.02
N LEU A 20 -12.52 40.10 3.20
CA LEU A 20 -11.16 39.70 3.58
C LEU A 20 -10.14 40.39 2.66
N ARG A 21 -9.50 41.46 3.16
CA ARG A 21 -8.49 42.21 2.40
C ARG A 21 -7.08 41.93 2.91
N TRP A 22 -6.10 42.22 2.07
CA TRP A 22 -4.67 42.04 2.36
C TRP A 22 -3.89 43.24 1.84
N GLU A 23 -2.85 43.62 2.58
CA GLU A 23 -1.95 44.71 2.22
C GLU A 23 -0.64 44.11 1.69
N GLU A 24 -0.12 44.66 0.59
CA GLU A 24 0.97 44.02 -0.17
C GLU A 24 2.22 43.78 0.71
N GLY A 25 2.63 42.52 0.82
CA GLY A 25 3.79 42.12 1.63
C GLY A 25 3.48 41.79 3.10
N CYS A 26 2.23 41.92 3.56
CA CYS A 26 1.85 41.47 4.90
C CYS A 26 2.10 39.96 5.07
N PRO A 27 2.84 39.49 6.09
CA PRO A 27 3.15 38.07 6.28
C PRO A 27 1.93 37.17 6.56
N VAL A 28 0.77 37.75 6.90
CA VAL A 28 -0.46 37.05 7.30
C VAL A 28 -1.63 37.43 6.40
N VAL A 29 -2.45 36.46 6.00
CA VAL A 29 -3.76 36.71 5.36
C VAL A 29 -4.90 36.35 6.31
N PRO A 30 -6.01 37.11 6.31
CA PRO A 30 -7.26 36.68 6.95
C PRO A 30 -7.90 35.62 6.04
N ALA A 31 -7.55 34.36 6.29
CA ALA A 31 -7.86 33.17 5.49
C ALA A 31 -9.37 32.88 5.35
N ALA A 32 -10.14 33.05 6.43
CA ALA A 32 -11.59 32.88 6.42
C ALA A 32 -12.28 33.79 7.44
N VAL A 33 -13.52 34.18 7.13
CA VAL A 33 -14.47 34.75 8.09
C VAL A 33 -15.79 33.98 8.03
N GLN A 34 -16.38 33.74 9.19
CA GLN A 34 -17.74 33.24 9.31
C GLN A 34 -18.47 33.97 10.43
N VAL A 35 -19.74 34.32 10.19
CA VAL A 35 -20.69 34.67 11.25
C VAL A 35 -21.75 33.57 11.31
N SER A 36 -21.89 32.94 12.47
CA SER A 36 -22.93 31.94 12.74
C SER A 36 -23.91 32.47 13.78
N ARG A 37 -25.19 32.11 13.68
CA ARG A 37 -26.23 32.49 14.63
C ARG A 37 -26.78 31.28 15.37
N ASN A 38 -26.74 31.32 16.69
CA ASN A 38 -27.41 30.36 17.55
C ASN A 38 -28.93 30.43 17.32
N ARG A 39 -29.58 29.33 16.93
CA ARG A 39 -31.02 29.32 16.60
C ARG A 39 -31.92 29.33 17.84
N GLY A 40 -31.37 29.03 19.02
CA GLY A 40 -32.08 29.11 20.29
C GLY A 40 -32.06 30.53 20.89
N THR A 41 -30.88 31.14 21.01
CA THR A 41 -30.70 32.46 21.64
C THR A 41 -30.76 33.64 20.66
N SER A 42 -30.63 33.37 19.35
CA SER A 42 -30.42 34.36 18.27
C SER A 42 -29.09 35.12 18.31
N GLU A 43 -28.19 34.83 19.25
CA GLU A 43 -26.84 35.41 19.34
C GLU A 43 -26.02 35.11 18.07
N GLU A 44 -25.24 36.08 17.59
CA GLU A 44 -24.30 35.90 16.49
C GLU A 44 -22.86 35.79 17.01
N HIS A 45 -22.11 34.85 16.44
CA HIS A 45 -20.72 34.57 16.78
C HIS A 45 -19.85 34.76 15.53
N LEU A 46 -18.87 35.65 15.63
CA LEU A 46 -17.81 35.84 14.65
C LEU A 46 -16.71 34.80 14.86
N GLN A 47 -16.26 34.19 13.77
CA GLN A 47 -15.16 33.24 13.72
C GLN A 47 -14.18 33.69 12.64
N LEU A 48 -12.91 33.86 13.01
CA LEU A 48 -11.84 34.34 12.15
C LEU A 48 -10.72 33.30 12.09
N ARG A 49 -10.21 33.07 10.88
CA ARG A 49 -9.02 32.26 10.63
C ARG A 49 -7.98 33.10 9.92
N PHE A 50 -6.75 33.02 10.38
CA PHE A 50 -5.57 33.62 9.76
C PHE A 50 -4.63 32.54 9.22
N ARG A 51 -3.80 32.89 8.23
CA ARG A 51 -2.73 32.02 7.73
C ARG A 51 -1.44 32.80 7.54
N ASN A 52 -0.32 32.25 8.01
CA ASN A 52 1.01 32.76 7.73
C ASN A 52 1.42 32.37 6.28
N ILE A 53 1.56 33.35 5.40
CA ILE A 53 1.96 33.18 3.99
C ILE A 53 3.46 33.47 3.75
N SER A 54 4.24 33.58 4.83
CA SER A 54 5.67 33.87 4.79
C SER A 54 6.56 32.63 4.92
N SER A 55 7.90 32.81 4.90
CA SER A 55 8.90 31.76 5.18
C SER A 55 9.40 31.73 6.63
N LYS A 56 8.87 32.59 7.50
CA LYS A 56 9.31 32.75 8.89
C LYS A 56 8.15 32.43 9.84
N ILE A 57 8.44 32.09 11.09
CA ILE A 57 7.38 31.96 12.12
C ILE A 57 6.83 33.35 12.41
N VAL A 58 5.51 33.49 12.50
CA VAL A 58 4.86 34.70 12.99
C VAL A 58 4.67 34.50 14.49
N ASN A 59 5.42 35.27 15.28
CA ASN A 59 5.47 35.11 16.73
C ASN A 59 4.27 35.84 17.35
N GLU A 60 4.12 37.13 17.02
CA GLU A 60 3.02 37.99 17.42
C GLU A 60 2.30 38.56 16.19
N PHE A 61 0.98 38.77 16.28
CA PHE A 61 0.26 39.63 15.34
C PHE A 61 -0.93 40.35 15.99
N THR A 62 -1.30 41.50 15.40
CA THR A 62 -2.50 42.27 15.75
C THR A 62 -3.42 42.36 14.54
N TRP A 63 -4.72 42.16 14.77
CA TRP A 63 -5.77 42.29 13.75
C TRP A 63 -6.90 43.20 14.24
N GLU A 64 -7.64 43.78 13.28
CA GLU A 64 -8.85 44.57 13.51
C GLU A 64 -9.98 44.04 12.62
N ALA A 65 -11.22 44.08 13.09
CA ALA A 65 -12.40 43.79 12.29
C ALA A 65 -13.54 44.78 12.58
N SER A 66 -14.14 45.32 11.52
CA SER A 66 -15.33 46.18 11.57
C SER A 66 -16.56 45.37 11.16
N ILE A 67 -17.58 45.31 12.00
CA ILE A 67 -18.79 44.52 11.81
C ILE A 67 -19.99 45.46 11.74
N SER A 68 -20.68 45.47 10.60
CA SER A 68 -21.91 46.27 10.40
C SER A 68 -23.16 45.41 10.56
N PHE A 69 -24.22 45.99 11.14
CA PHE A 69 -25.50 45.30 11.39
C PHE A 69 -26.66 45.94 10.61
N ALA A 70 -27.75 45.19 10.46
CA ALA A 70 -28.91 45.59 9.65
C ALA A 70 -29.73 46.78 10.22
N ASP A 71 -29.42 47.27 11.42
CA ASP A 71 -29.98 48.49 12.01
C ASP A 71 -29.09 49.74 11.82
N GLY A 72 -27.90 49.58 11.24
CA GLY A 72 -26.92 50.64 11.02
C GLY A 72 -25.92 50.86 12.16
N THR A 73 -25.94 50.03 13.21
CA THR A 73 -24.83 49.98 14.18
C THR A 73 -23.59 49.32 13.59
N VAL A 74 -22.42 49.66 14.15
CA VAL A 74 -21.12 49.06 13.83
C VAL A 74 -20.42 48.69 15.14
N GLN A 75 -19.84 47.49 15.19
CA GLN A 75 -18.97 47.02 16.27
C GLN A 75 -17.53 46.92 15.73
N GLU A 76 -16.57 47.47 16.45
CA GLU A 76 -15.14 47.37 16.12
C GLU A 76 -14.46 46.41 17.10
N LEU A 77 -13.76 45.40 16.56
CA LEU A 77 -13.01 44.42 17.33
C LEU A 77 -11.52 44.53 17.03
N ARG A 78 -10.69 44.34 18.05
CA ARG A 78 -9.23 44.32 17.93
C ARG A 78 -8.62 43.37 18.97
N GLU A 79 -7.79 42.44 18.53
CA GLU A 79 -7.00 41.58 19.40
C GLU A 79 -5.53 41.56 18.96
N THR A 80 -4.65 41.29 19.93
CA THR A 80 -3.21 41.11 19.74
C THR A 80 -2.83 39.77 20.37
N HIS A 81 -2.28 38.86 19.58
CA HIS A 81 -1.84 37.55 20.02
C HIS A 81 -0.30 37.55 20.10
N LEU A 82 0.24 37.56 21.32
CA LEU A 82 1.69 37.68 21.58
C LEU A 82 2.45 36.36 21.33
N ASP A 83 1.80 35.23 21.65
CA ASP A 83 2.35 33.87 21.58
C ASP A 83 1.64 33.06 20.48
N ALA A 84 1.54 33.63 19.28
CA ALA A 84 0.79 33.04 18.16
C ALA A 84 1.55 31.92 17.43
N ASP A 85 2.89 31.98 17.40
CA ASP A 85 3.84 30.99 16.88
C ASP A 85 3.43 30.28 15.56
N ILE A 86 2.80 31.03 14.66
CA ILE A 86 2.21 30.50 13.43
C ILE A 86 3.34 30.09 12.49
N ARG A 87 3.53 28.77 12.31
CA ARG A 87 4.57 28.22 11.43
C ARG A 87 4.34 28.63 9.95
N PRO A 88 5.40 28.67 9.10
CA PRO A 88 5.26 29.00 7.68
C PRO A 88 4.22 28.15 6.93
N GLY A 89 3.11 28.76 6.49
CA GLY A 89 1.99 28.09 5.84
C GLY A 89 0.88 27.58 6.79
N ALA A 90 1.08 27.59 8.10
CA ALA A 90 0.09 27.15 9.09
C ALA A 90 -1.03 28.19 9.30
N VAL A 91 -2.12 27.74 9.95
CA VAL A 91 -3.26 28.58 10.33
C VAL A 91 -3.22 28.97 11.81
N PHE A 92 -3.96 30.02 12.14
CA PHE A 92 -4.34 30.40 13.50
C PHE A 92 -5.85 30.67 13.50
N ASP A 93 -6.58 30.07 14.44
CA ASP A 93 -8.02 30.23 14.60
C ASP A 93 -8.32 31.08 15.84
N VAL A 94 -9.14 32.12 15.69
CA VAL A 94 -9.60 32.95 16.80
C VAL A 94 -10.79 32.26 17.49
N ASN A 95 -10.81 32.31 18.83
CA ASN A 95 -11.95 31.83 19.62
C ASN A 95 -13.26 32.53 19.18
N PRO A 96 -14.41 31.85 19.08
CA PRO A 96 -15.65 32.47 18.58
C PRO A 96 -16.12 33.66 19.44
N ILE A 97 -16.07 34.87 18.86
CA ILE A 97 -16.42 36.11 19.54
C ILE A 97 -17.93 36.35 19.43
N VAL A 98 -18.61 36.54 20.56
CA VAL A 98 -20.03 36.94 20.58
C VAL A 98 -20.15 38.40 20.13
N LEU A 99 -20.98 38.65 19.13
CA LEU A 99 -21.26 39.99 18.61
C LEU A 99 -22.28 40.72 19.49
N GLU A 100 -22.14 42.04 19.60
CA GLU A 100 -23.03 42.90 20.42
C GLU A 100 -24.46 43.01 19.86
N ASN A 101 -24.65 42.64 18.59
CA ASN A 101 -25.92 42.77 17.88
C ASN A 101 -26.08 41.62 16.87
N VAL A 102 -27.21 41.58 16.16
CA VAL A 102 -27.63 40.47 15.29
C VAL A 102 -28.07 40.97 13.91
N LYS A 103 -28.07 40.07 12.91
CA LYS A 103 -28.23 40.39 11.49
C LYS A 103 -27.04 41.21 10.97
N THR A 104 -25.84 40.70 11.18
CA THR A 104 -24.62 41.17 10.51
C THR A 104 -24.86 41.28 9.00
N THR A 105 -24.49 42.42 8.41
CA THR A 105 -24.60 42.72 6.97
C THR A 105 -23.27 42.67 6.25
N SER A 106 -22.18 43.04 6.91
CA SER A 106 -20.81 42.92 6.42
C SER A 106 -19.80 42.83 7.56
N VAL A 107 -18.68 42.17 7.30
CA VAL A 107 -17.48 42.18 8.15
C VAL A 107 -16.31 42.59 7.26
N GLU A 108 -15.48 43.55 7.69
CA GLU A 108 -14.21 43.87 7.03
C GLU A 108 -13.05 43.57 7.99
N VAL A 109 -12.16 42.66 7.61
CA VAL A 109 -11.03 42.19 8.43
C VAL A 109 -9.71 42.68 7.87
N ARG A 110 -8.83 43.19 8.75
CA ARG A 110 -7.48 43.65 8.42
C ARG A 110 -6.43 43.16 9.42
N ILE A 111 -5.19 43.02 8.95
CA ILE A 111 -4.02 42.93 9.82
C ILE A 111 -3.52 44.36 10.12
N VAL A 112 -2.96 44.57 11.30
CA VAL A 112 -2.44 45.88 11.76
C VAL A 112 -0.93 45.84 11.97
N ALA A 113 -0.43 44.76 12.59
CA ALA A 113 0.99 44.54 12.81
C ALA A 113 1.32 43.04 12.86
N VAL A 114 2.55 42.66 12.51
CA VAL A 114 3.07 41.29 12.57
C VAL A 114 4.55 41.30 12.99
N GLU A 115 4.89 40.56 14.04
CA GLU A 115 6.27 40.26 14.43
C GLU A 115 6.68 38.89 13.88
N SER A 116 7.81 38.83 13.19
CA SER A 116 8.31 37.59 12.60
C SER A 116 9.82 37.47 12.76
N GLY A 117 10.24 36.71 13.77
CA GLY A 117 11.65 36.46 14.13
C GLY A 117 12.40 37.69 14.63
N ARG A 118 12.78 38.60 13.71
CA ARG A 118 13.39 39.91 13.98
C ARG A 118 12.88 41.02 13.04
N LYS A 119 11.87 40.73 12.22
CA LYS A 119 11.20 41.70 11.36
C LYS A 119 9.88 42.08 12.00
N HIS A 120 9.59 43.38 11.98
CA HIS A 120 8.30 43.94 12.35
C HIS A 120 7.65 44.50 11.09
N TRP A 121 6.42 44.10 10.80
CA TRP A 121 5.60 44.63 9.71
C TRP A 121 4.41 45.39 10.32
N THR A 122 4.07 46.53 9.74
CA THR A 122 2.91 47.35 10.13
C THR A 122 2.10 47.73 8.91
N ALA A 123 0.78 47.78 9.05
CA ALA A 123 -0.10 48.27 8.01
C ALA A 123 0.11 49.78 7.79
N GLU A 124 0.47 50.16 6.57
CA GLU A 124 0.45 51.56 6.09
C GLU A 124 -0.99 52.05 5.82
N GLY A 125 -1.96 51.12 5.75
CA GLY A 125 -3.40 51.40 5.66
C GLY A 125 -3.94 51.33 4.23
N GLN A 126 -3.15 50.83 3.28
CA GLN A 126 -3.54 50.72 1.87
C GLN A 126 -4.08 49.32 1.55
N LEU A 127 -5.26 48.99 2.10
CA LEU A 127 -5.94 47.72 1.82
C LEU A 127 -6.25 47.56 0.32
N THR A 128 -5.58 46.61 -0.32
CA THR A 128 -5.72 46.27 -1.74
C THR A 128 -6.52 44.99 -1.93
N SER A 129 -7.33 44.92 -3.00
CA SER A 129 -7.79 43.64 -3.52
C SER A 129 -6.60 42.86 -4.07
N LEU A 130 -6.55 41.54 -3.83
CA LEU A 130 -5.51 40.68 -4.37
C LEU A 130 -5.53 40.75 -5.91
N LEU A 131 -4.38 41.06 -6.52
CA LEU A 131 -4.28 41.22 -7.97
C LEU A 131 -4.71 39.93 -8.71
N PRO A 132 -5.47 40.02 -9.81
CA PRO A 132 -5.84 38.86 -10.61
C PRO A 132 -4.63 38.06 -11.12
N ARG A 133 -4.80 36.75 -11.08
CA ARG A 133 -3.87 35.73 -11.61
C ARG A 133 -3.69 35.88 -13.12
N ALA A 134 -2.46 36.08 -13.57
CA ALA A 134 -2.10 36.12 -14.97
C ALA A 134 -1.97 34.72 -15.58
N THR A 135 -2.19 34.61 -16.89
CA THR A 135 -2.13 33.35 -17.63
C THR A 135 -1.17 33.42 -18.82
N LEU A 136 -0.71 32.26 -19.29
CA LEU A 136 0.24 32.10 -20.39
C LEU A 136 -0.42 32.16 -21.79
N GLY A 137 -1.74 31.90 -21.88
CA GLY A 137 -2.45 31.88 -23.16
C GLY A 137 -2.02 30.76 -24.12
N TRP A 138 -1.53 29.64 -23.59
CA TRP A 138 -1.05 28.48 -24.36
C TRP A 138 -2.18 27.53 -24.78
N ASP A 139 -1.94 26.75 -25.82
CA ASP A 139 -2.83 25.68 -26.28
C ASP A 139 -2.79 24.42 -25.36
N GLU A 140 -3.81 23.57 -25.48
CA GLU A 140 -3.96 22.36 -24.65
C GLU A 140 -2.77 21.39 -24.75
N GLU A 141 -2.12 21.29 -25.92
CA GLU A 141 -0.96 20.40 -26.11
C GLU A 141 0.23 20.90 -25.30
N LEU A 142 0.53 22.20 -25.39
CA LEU A 142 1.64 22.81 -24.67
C LEU A 142 1.37 22.91 -23.15
N LEU A 143 0.10 23.09 -22.74
CA LEU A 143 -0.32 22.99 -21.34
C LEU A 143 -0.14 21.57 -20.79
N ALA A 144 -0.46 20.53 -21.56
CA ALA A 144 -0.22 19.13 -21.18
C ALA A 144 1.28 18.80 -21.11
N GLN A 145 2.10 19.36 -22.00
CA GLN A 145 3.57 19.27 -21.91
C GLN A 145 4.10 20.00 -20.66
N ARG A 146 3.55 21.16 -20.30
CA ARG A 146 3.91 21.90 -19.08
C ARG A 146 3.54 21.14 -17.81
N TYR A 147 2.37 20.51 -17.77
CA TYR A 147 1.98 19.61 -16.68
C TYR A 147 3.00 18.48 -16.49
N ALA A 148 3.40 17.81 -17.57
CA ALA A 148 4.43 16.76 -17.51
C ALA A 148 5.80 17.30 -17.05
N TYR A 149 6.17 18.54 -17.42
CA TYR A 149 7.38 19.23 -16.92
C TYR A 149 7.30 19.47 -15.42
N LEU A 150 6.19 20.02 -14.93
CA LEU A 150 5.99 20.33 -13.50
C LEU A 150 5.98 19.06 -12.64
N CYS A 151 5.38 17.95 -13.09
CA CYS A 151 5.40 16.67 -12.36
C CYS A 151 6.82 16.13 -12.08
N LYS A 152 7.84 16.56 -12.84
CA LYS A 152 9.25 16.21 -12.59
C LYS A 152 9.72 16.62 -11.18
N GLY A 153 9.31 17.80 -10.70
CA GLY A 153 9.82 18.41 -9.47
C GLY A 153 9.26 17.84 -8.15
N LYS A 154 8.30 16.92 -8.22
CA LYS A 154 7.65 16.29 -7.05
C LYS A 154 7.58 14.75 -7.11
N GLY A 155 8.27 14.10 -8.06
CA GLY A 155 8.26 12.63 -8.20
C GLY A 155 6.89 12.04 -8.56
N LEU A 156 6.02 12.82 -9.23
CA LEU A 156 4.60 12.50 -9.32
C LEU A 156 4.26 11.48 -10.42
N ASP A 157 3.22 10.69 -10.12
CA ASP A 157 2.51 9.93 -11.15
C ASP A 157 1.80 10.88 -12.13
N ALA A 158 1.49 10.38 -13.34
CA ALA A 158 0.84 11.20 -14.37
C ALA A 158 -0.57 11.68 -13.99
N LYS A 159 -1.15 11.19 -12.89
CA LYS A 159 -2.46 11.60 -12.37
C LYS A 159 -2.37 12.71 -11.31
N GLY A 160 -1.17 13.06 -10.84
CA GLY A 160 -0.97 14.04 -9.77
C GLY A 160 -1.63 13.63 -8.43
N SER A 161 -1.85 12.33 -8.24
CA SER A 161 -2.89 11.78 -7.37
C SER A 161 -2.63 11.91 -5.86
N GLN A 162 -1.42 12.29 -5.46
CA GLN A 162 -0.97 12.35 -4.07
C GLN A 162 -0.55 13.75 -3.59
N VAL A 163 -0.60 14.78 -4.45
CA VAL A 163 -0.16 16.13 -4.05
C VAL A 163 -1.15 16.73 -3.07
N ARG A 164 -0.78 16.80 -1.78
CA ARG A 164 -1.52 17.61 -0.82
C ARG A 164 -1.39 19.09 -1.19
N TRP A 165 -2.49 19.82 -1.07
CA TRP A 165 -2.51 21.26 -1.29
C TRP A 165 -3.35 21.92 -0.20
N THR A 166 -3.05 23.19 0.05
CA THR A 166 -3.62 23.96 1.15
C THR A 166 -4.46 25.11 0.61
N CYS A 167 -5.72 25.17 1.02
CA CYS A 167 -6.68 26.17 0.56
C CYS A 167 -6.62 27.45 1.39
N SER A 168 -6.98 28.57 0.77
CA SER A 168 -7.12 29.88 1.40
C SER A 168 -8.04 29.84 2.62
N CYS A 169 -9.11 29.02 2.60
CA CYS A 169 -10.08 28.87 3.69
C CYS A 169 -9.58 28.20 4.99
N GLY A 170 -8.34 27.70 4.99
CA GLY A 170 -7.80 26.86 6.07
C GLY A 170 -7.62 25.40 5.67
N GLY A 171 -8.66 24.80 5.09
CA GLY A 171 -8.72 23.36 4.75
C GLY A 171 -7.75 22.92 3.65
N SER A 172 -7.69 21.61 3.43
CA SER A 172 -6.79 20.97 2.47
C SER A 172 -7.55 20.38 1.26
N GLY A 173 -6.80 19.82 0.32
CA GLY A 173 -7.29 18.91 -0.72
C GLY A 173 -6.13 18.06 -1.26
N VAL A 174 -6.44 17.10 -2.14
CA VAL A 174 -5.44 16.18 -2.73
C VAL A 174 -5.56 16.16 -4.26
N GLY A 175 -4.44 16.30 -4.96
CA GLY A 175 -4.37 16.32 -6.42
C GLY A 175 -5.33 17.34 -7.02
N MET A 176 -6.14 16.91 -8.00
CA MET A 176 -7.11 17.77 -8.67
C MET A 176 -8.45 17.94 -7.90
N GLN A 177 -8.64 17.29 -6.75
CA GLN A 177 -9.87 17.42 -5.95
C GLN A 177 -10.03 18.83 -5.39
N SER A 178 -11.26 19.37 -5.39
CA SER A 178 -11.61 20.61 -4.68
C SER A 178 -11.40 20.50 -3.17
N CYS A 179 -11.24 21.64 -2.49
CA CYS A 179 -11.08 21.68 -1.03
C CYS A 179 -12.31 21.13 -0.31
N CYS A 180 -12.11 20.18 0.60
CA CYS A 180 -13.18 19.56 1.40
C CYS A 180 -14.01 20.57 2.22
N ALA A 181 -13.39 21.66 2.68
CA ALA A 181 -14.02 22.63 3.58
C ALA A 181 -14.85 23.73 2.87
N CYS A 182 -14.61 23.99 1.58
CA CYS A 182 -15.22 25.13 0.87
C CYS A 182 -15.54 24.91 -0.62
N GLY A 183 -15.19 23.77 -1.21
CA GLY A 183 -15.45 23.47 -2.62
C GLY A 183 -14.60 24.24 -3.64
N LYS A 184 -13.70 25.16 -3.21
CA LYS A 184 -12.75 25.85 -4.10
C LYS A 184 -11.96 24.80 -4.90
N GLN A 185 -11.90 24.97 -6.21
CA GLN A 185 -11.16 24.07 -7.10
C GLN A 185 -9.69 23.96 -6.68
N SER A 186 -9.06 22.81 -6.96
CA SER A 186 -7.64 22.64 -6.70
C SER A 186 -6.81 23.71 -7.40
N PRO A 187 -5.79 24.31 -6.74
CA PRO A 187 -4.79 25.11 -7.43
C PRO A 187 -4.11 24.29 -8.53
N LEU A 188 -4.00 22.96 -8.36
CA LEU A 188 -3.39 22.00 -9.29
C LEU A 188 -4.29 21.62 -10.48
N ALA A 189 -5.52 22.12 -10.52
CA ALA A 189 -6.36 22.06 -11.73
C ALA A 189 -5.81 23.02 -12.80
N ALA A 190 -6.62 23.39 -13.79
CA ALA A 190 -6.22 24.25 -14.91
C ALA A 190 -5.43 25.50 -14.49
N ALA A 191 -5.76 26.10 -13.33
CA ALA A 191 -5.13 27.30 -12.78
C ALA A 191 -3.61 27.20 -12.51
N LEU A 192 -3.04 26.03 -12.21
CA LEU A 192 -1.57 25.89 -12.17
C LEU A 192 -0.99 25.83 -13.58
N LEU A 193 -1.70 25.15 -14.48
CA LEU A 193 -1.19 24.75 -15.79
C LEU A 193 -1.14 25.94 -16.75
N ASP A 194 -2.16 26.79 -16.76
CA ASP A 194 -2.19 28.02 -17.56
C ASP A 194 -1.56 29.22 -16.84
N GLY A 195 -1.27 29.12 -15.55
CA GLY A 195 -0.93 30.25 -14.68
C GLY A 195 0.49 30.77 -14.81
N LYS A 196 0.66 32.08 -14.62
CA LYS A 196 1.95 32.78 -14.68
C LYS A 196 2.38 33.31 -13.30
N VAL A 197 3.65 33.24 -12.99
CA VAL A 197 4.25 33.90 -11.81
C VAL A 197 4.27 35.42 -12.02
N GLN A 198 3.88 36.17 -10.98
CA GLN A 198 3.91 37.65 -11.01
C GLN A 198 4.77 38.17 -9.85
N GLU A 199 5.94 38.71 -10.18
CA GLU A 199 6.89 39.29 -9.23
C GLU A 199 6.45 40.69 -8.75
N ARG A 200 6.68 40.99 -7.47
CA ARG A 200 6.51 42.31 -6.82
C ARG A 200 7.68 42.57 -5.87
N GLU A 201 7.77 43.78 -5.32
CA GLU A 201 8.92 44.19 -4.49
C GLU A 201 8.99 43.46 -3.14
N CYS A 202 7.83 43.11 -2.55
CA CYS A 202 7.72 42.46 -1.25
C CYS A 202 7.08 41.05 -1.29
N TYR A 203 6.57 40.59 -2.43
CA TYR A 203 5.91 39.29 -2.58
C TYR A 203 5.93 38.78 -4.03
N TRP A 204 5.43 37.56 -4.25
CA TRP A 204 5.08 37.07 -5.59
C TRP A 204 3.73 36.35 -5.57
N LEU A 205 2.96 36.46 -6.66
CA LEU A 205 1.83 35.57 -6.92
C LEU A 205 2.34 34.30 -7.58
N CYS A 206 1.93 33.16 -7.05
CA CYS A 206 2.13 31.88 -7.70
C CYS A 206 1.27 31.77 -8.97
N ALA A 207 1.66 30.91 -9.90
CA ALA A 207 0.83 30.53 -11.04
C ALA A 207 -0.61 30.13 -10.65
N CYS A 208 -0.81 29.52 -9.47
CA CYS A 208 -2.14 29.20 -8.95
C CYS A 208 -2.95 30.39 -8.40
N GLY A 209 -2.39 31.60 -8.35
CA GLY A 209 -3.03 32.85 -7.91
C GLY A 209 -2.83 33.24 -6.44
N GLU A 210 -2.24 32.37 -5.62
CA GLU A 210 -2.04 32.65 -4.17
C GLU A 210 -0.74 33.46 -3.91
N PRO A 211 -0.75 34.49 -3.03
CA PRO A 211 0.40 35.35 -2.73
C PRO A 211 1.40 34.71 -1.76
N ASN A 212 2.69 35.04 -1.88
CA ASN A 212 3.78 34.47 -1.08
C ASN A 212 4.82 35.54 -0.70
N VAL A 213 5.12 35.67 0.59
CA VAL A 213 6.02 36.70 1.14
C VAL A 213 7.34 36.05 1.57
N GLU A 214 8.47 36.44 0.98
CA GLU A 214 9.81 35.89 1.31
C GLU A 214 9.93 34.35 1.22
N ARG A 215 9.09 33.66 0.43
CA ARG A 215 9.11 32.20 0.25
C ARG A 215 9.62 31.81 -1.14
N ASP A 216 10.41 30.74 -1.22
CA ASP A 216 10.81 30.13 -2.49
C ASP A 216 9.82 29.07 -2.99
N ARG A 217 8.90 28.60 -2.12
CA ARG A 217 7.82 27.66 -2.45
C ARG A 217 6.45 28.25 -2.13
N CYS A 218 5.48 28.06 -3.03
CA CYS A 218 4.10 28.47 -2.78
C CYS A 218 3.54 27.80 -1.51
N TRP A 219 2.87 28.52 -0.60
CA TRP A 219 2.24 27.88 0.57
C TRP A 219 1.03 27.01 0.22
N SER A 220 0.39 27.24 -0.93
CA SER A 220 -0.82 26.51 -1.34
C SER A 220 -0.51 25.24 -2.14
N CYS A 221 0.34 25.33 -3.18
CA CYS A 221 0.67 24.21 -4.07
C CYS A 221 2.11 23.65 -3.90
N GLU A 222 2.94 24.24 -3.03
CA GLU A 222 4.31 23.82 -2.65
C GLU A 222 5.37 23.76 -3.78
N TYR A 223 4.98 24.09 -5.02
CA TYR A 223 5.91 24.24 -6.14
C TYR A 223 6.95 25.34 -5.84
N LEU A 224 8.19 25.09 -6.27
CA LEU A 224 9.23 26.12 -6.27
C LEU A 224 8.86 27.23 -7.26
N LYS A 225 9.12 28.46 -6.87
CA LYS A 225 9.04 29.65 -7.72
C LYS A 225 9.85 29.47 -9.00
N ASP A 226 11.06 28.96 -8.87
CA ASP A 226 11.97 28.75 -10.00
C ASP A 226 11.45 27.68 -10.97
N ASP A 227 11.00 26.51 -10.48
CA ASP A 227 10.36 25.48 -11.33
C ASP A 227 9.19 26.06 -12.13
N LEU A 228 8.37 26.91 -11.50
CA LEU A 228 7.23 27.57 -12.14
C LEU A 228 7.68 28.55 -13.21
N VAL A 229 8.66 29.42 -12.93
CA VAL A 229 9.24 30.37 -13.88
C VAL A 229 9.93 29.66 -15.05
N GLU A 230 10.68 28.58 -14.80
CA GLU A 230 11.29 27.78 -15.85
C GLU A 230 10.25 27.11 -16.76
N SER A 231 9.13 26.68 -16.20
CA SER A 231 8.01 26.09 -16.95
C SER A 231 7.25 27.10 -17.83
N GLU A 232 7.51 28.41 -17.72
CA GLU A 232 6.99 29.43 -18.65
C GLU A 232 7.81 29.53 -19.95
N SER A 233 8.92 28.79 -20.06
CA SER A 233 9.70 28.71 -21.29
C SER A 233 9.19 27.58 -22.19
N ILE A 234 8.57 27.96 -23.31
CA ILE A 234 8.11 27.04 -24.37
C ILE A 234 9.23 26.08 -24.80
N ASP A 235 10.46 26.58 -24.95
CA ASP A 235 11.60 25.79 -25.41
C ASP A 235 12.08 24.77 -24.36
N ARG A 236 12.07 25.12 -23.07
CA ARG A 236 12.35 24.17 -21.97
C ARG A 236 11.30 23.06 -21.90
N VAL A 237 10.02 23.42 -21.95
CA VAL A 237 8.88 22.49 -21.91
C VAL A 237 8.94 21.51 -23.09
N ARG A 238 9.13 22.02 -24.32
CA ARG A 238 9.26 21.19 -25.53
C ARG A 238 10.50 20.30 -25.53
N THR A 239 11.64 20.80 -25.04
CA THR A 239 12.89 20.02 -24.95
C THR A 239 12.72 18.83 -24.01
N PHE A 240 12.11 19.04 -22.85
CA PHE A 240 11.79 17.98 -21.89
C PHE A 240 10.80 16.95 -22.47
N ALA A 241 9.75 17.40 -23.14
CA ALA A 241 8.78 16.50 -23.80
C ALA A 241 9.47 15.62 -24.86
N ALA A 242 10.34 16.20 -25.69
CA ALA A 242 11.12 15.47 -26.70
C ALA A 242 12.08 14.43 -26.08
N GLN A 243 12.75 14.77 -24.97
CA GLN A 243 13.62 13.85 -24.23
C GLN A 243 12.85 12.60 -23.73
N ARG A 244 11.70 12.79 -23.06
CA ARG A 244 10.88 11.66 -22.58
C ARG A 244 10.38 10.75 -23.71
N VAL A 245 10.05 11.31 -24.87
CA VAL A 245 9.65 10.52 -26.05
C VAL A 245 10.83 9.67 -26.55
N ALA A 246 12.04 10.23 -26.64
CA ALA A 246 13.24 9.51 -27.07
C ALA A 246 13.61 8.36 -26.10
N GLU A 247 13.58 8.61 -24.79
CA GLU A 247 13.80 7.60 -23.74
C GLU A 247 12.80 6.45 -23.83
N THR A 248 11.51 6.78 -24.00
CA THR A 248 10.42 5.78 -24.08
C THR A 248 10.59 4.90 -25.32
N GLN A 249 10.96 5.48 -26.47
CA GLN A 249 11.28 4.72 -27.67
C GLN A 249 12.52 3.82 -27.48
N HIS A 250 13.55 4.29 -26.78
CA HIS A 250 14.75 3.51 -26.48
C HIS A 250 14.44 2.31 -25.57
N ARG A 251 13.69 2.53 -24.47
CA ARG A 251 13.22 1.46 -23.56
C ARG A 251 12.41 0.40 -24.33
N ARG A 252 11.46 0.82 -25.18
CA ARG A 252 10.66 -0.09 -26.02
C ARG A 252 11.51 -0.95 -26.97
N LYS A 253 12.51 -0.35 -27.64
CA LYS A 253 13.43 -1.09 -28.52
C LYS A 253 14.20 -2.17 -27.73
N LYS A 254 14.80 -1.81 -26.59
CA LYS A 254 15.54 -2.74 -25.72
C LYS A 254 14.67 -3.93 -25.27
N ALA A 255 13.43 -3.67 -24.84
CA ALA A 255 12.50 -4.71 -24.41
C ALA A 255 12.14 -5.70 -25.54
N VAL A 256 11.86 -5.21 -26.76
CA VAL A 256 11.57 -6.06 -27.93
C VAL A 256 12.77 -6.95 -28.28
N THR A 257 14.00 -6.41 -28.26
CA THR A 257 15.21 -7.21 -28.52
C THR A 257 15.37 -8.36 -27.51
N ILE A 258 15.19 -8.09 -26.21
CA ILE A 258 15.30 -9.11 -25.16
C ILE A 258 14.24 -10.22 -25.35
N GLY A 259 12.99 -9.86 -25.64
CA GLY A 259 11.91 -10.83 -25.84
C GLY A 259 12.19 -11.81 -27.00
N VAL A 260 12.70 -11.31 -28.13
CA VAL A 260 13.07 -12.16 -29.28
C VAL A 260 14.19 -13.14 -28.91
N SER A 261 15.20 -12.71 -28.16
CA SER A 261 16.29 -13.59 -27.71
C SER A 261 15.81 -14.72 -26.80
N VAL A 262 14.91 -14.42 -25.85
CA VAL A 262 14.35 -15.44 -24.93
C VAL A 262 13.52 -16.49 -25.67
N VAL A 263 12.63 -16.07 -26.58
CA VAL A 263 11.81 -17.00 -27.39
C VAL A 263 12.70 -17.92 -28.23
N THR A 264 13.77 -17.38 -28.82
CA THR A 264 14.74 -18.17 -29.62
C THR A 264 15.47 -19.20 -28.75
N ALA A 265 15.90 -18.82 -27.54
CA ALA A 265 16.57 -19.73 -26.61
C ALA A 265 15.66 -20.88 -26.16
N LEU A 266 14.40 -20.57 -25.79
CA LEU A 266 13.42 -21.58 -25.39
C LEU A 266 13.08 -22.57 -26.51
N ALA A 267 12.98 -22.08 -27.77
CA ALA A 267 12.78 -22.95 -28.92
C ALA A 267 13.94 -23.94 -29.14
N ILE A 268 15.19 -23.49 -28.95
CA ILE A 268 16.39 -24.35 -29.05
C ILE A 268 16.37 -25.43 -27.94
N VAL A 269 16.06 -25.05 -26.70
CA VAL A 269 15.96 -26.00 -25.58
C VAL A 269 14.86 -27.05 -25.83
N GLY A 270 13.70 -26.63 -26.34
CA GLY A 270 12.61 -27.54 -26.70
C GLY A 270 13.01 -28.56 -27.77
N VAL A 271 13.72 -28.12 -28.82
CA VAL A 271 14.24 -29.01 -29.87
C VAL A 271 15.26 -30.00 -29.32
N VAL A 272 16.21 -29.56 -28.48
CA VAL A 272 17.20 -30.45 -27.84
C VAL A 272 16.53 -31.49 -26.95
N PHE A 273 15.52 -31.08 -26.17
CA PHE A 273 14.77 -32.00 -25.32
C PHE A 273 14.04 -33.08 -26.15
N PHE A 274 13.31 -32.68 -27.19
CA PHE A 274 12.54 -33.61 -28.02
C PHE A 274 13.41 -34.54 -28.87
N ALA A 275 14.51 -34.04 -29.44
CA ALA A 275 15.34 -34.80 -30.38
C ALA A 275 16.41 -35.68 -29.71
N ILE A 276 16.88 -35.32 -28.50
CA ILE A 276 18.00 -36.00 -27.85
C ILE A 276 17.59 -36.59 -26.50
N VAL A 277 16.94 -35.80 -25.63
CA VAL A 277 16.67 -36.22 -24.24
C VAL A 277 15.50 -37.22 -24.17
N ASN A 278 14.39 -36.96 -24.87
CA ASN A 278 13.21 -37.83 -24.85
C ASN A 278 13.50 -39.27 -25.34
N PRO A 279 14.22 -39.52 -26.45
CA PRO A 279 14.59 -40.88 -26.86
C PRO A 279 15.48 -41.61 -25.84
N ILE A 280 16.35 -40.88 -25.13
CA ILE A 280 17.20 -41.42 -24.06
C ILE A 280 16.36 -41.87 -22.86
N ILE A 281 15.39 -41.04 -22.45
CA ILE A 281 14.44 -41.38 -21.37
C ILE A 281 13.66 -42.65 -21.75
N GLN A 282 13.05 -42.69 -22.94
CA GLN A 282 12.27 -43.84 -23.40
C GLN A 282 13.09 -45.14 -23.44
N LYS A 283 14.34 -45.10 -23.94
CA LYS A 283 15.26 -46.26 -23.93
C LYS A 283 15.60 -46.71 -22.50
N ASN A 284 15.88 -45.78 -21.58
CA ASN A 284 16.15 -46.10 -20.19
C ASN A 284 14.92 -46.68 -19.47
N ASP A 285 13.73 -46.15 -19.69
CA ASP A 285 12.52 -46.57 -18.98
C ASP A 285 12.09 -47.99 -19.38
N ALA A 286 12.23 -48.34 -20.66
CA ALA A 286 12.07 -49.73 -21.13
C ALA A 286 13.07 -50.67 -20.44
N TYR A 287 14.35 -50.29 -20.39
CA TYR A 287 15.41 -51.04 -19.72
C TYR A 287 15.15 -51.24 -18.21
N GLN A 288 14.77 -50.19 -17.48
CA GLN A 288 14.43 -50.32 -16.05
C GLN A 288 13.08 -51.02 -15.80
N ALA A 289 12.17 -51.06 -16.78
CA ALA A 289 10.97 -51.90 -16.73
C ALA A 289 11.33 -53.39 -16.88
N ALA A 290 12.17 -53.74 -17.87
CA ALA A 290 12.66 -55.10 -18.04
C ALA A 290 13.35 -55.63 -16.78
N ARG A 291 14.29 -54.86 -16.20
CA ARG A 291 15.01 -55.26 -14.96
C ARG A 291 14.08 -55.50 -13.77
N ARG A 292 12.95 -54.78 -13.66
CA ARG A 292 11.93 -55.03 -12.63
C ARG A 292 11.20 -56.36 -12.87
N HIS A 293 10.90 -56.72 -14.10
CA HIS A 293 10.30 -58.03 -14.42
C HIS A 293 11.30 -59.19 -14.24
N MET A 294 12.59 -58.99 -14.54
CA MET A 294 13.65 -59.96 -14.25
C MET A 294 13.76 -60.26 -12.75
N ALA A 295 13.68 -59.23 -11.90
CA ALA A 295 13.66 -59.39 -10.44
C ALA A 295 12.40 -60.09 -9.89
N GLN A 296 11.38 -60.27 -10.72
CA GLN A 296 10.15 -61.03 -10.44
C GLN A 296 10.14 -62.41 -11.15
N SER A 297 11.27 -62.83 -11.75
CA SER A 297 11.39 -64.02 -12.61
C SER A 297 10.45 -64.03 -13.82
N ASN A 298 9.86 -62.90 -14.21
CA ASN A 298 9.04 -62.77 -15.42
C ASN A 298 9.93 -62.46 -16.63
N TYR A 299 10.73 -63.44 -17.02
CA TYR A 299 11.69 -63.31 -18.12
C TYR A 299 11.03 -63.10 -19.49
N ALA A 300 9.78 -63.56 -19.69
CA ALA A 300 9.07 -63.34 -20.95
C ALA A 300 8.71 -61.86 -21.18
N THR A 301 8.14 -61.18 -20.18
CA THR A 301 7.87 -59.73 -20.28
C THR A 301 9.18 -58.93 -20.28
N ALA A 302 10.23 -59.40 -19.62
CA ALA A 302 11.55 -58.75 -19.69
C ALA A 302 12.18 -58.85 -21.09
N ALA A 303 12.16 -60.02 -21.74
CA ALA A 303 12.68 -60.20 -23.09
C ALA A 303 11.96 -59.28 -24.10
N ALA A 304 10.63 -59.24 -24.07
CA ALA A 304 9.82 -58.38 -24.94
C ALA A 304 10.06 -56.86 -24.75
N LEU A 305 10.63 -56.43 -23.62
CA LEU A 305 11.03 -55.03 -23.36
C LEU A 305 12.49 -54.73 -23.73
N LEU A 306 13.30 -55.75 -24.01
CA LEU A 306 14.71 -55.65 -24.37
C LEU A 306 14.97 -55.98 -25.85
N GLU A 307 14.00 -56.58 -26.54
CA GLU A 307 14.08 -56.95 -27.95
C GLU A 307 14.34 -55.73 -28.85
N GLY A 308 15.46 -55.73 -29.57
CA GLY A 308 15.89 -54.61 -30.40
C GLY A 308 16.23 -53.32 -29.63
N LEU A 309 16.23 -53.33 -28.29
CA LEU A 309 16.56 -52.16 -27.48
C LEU A 309 18.08 -51.95 -27.49
N GLU A 310 18.56 -50.94 -28.20
CA GLU A 310 19.97 -50.50 -28.12
C GLU A 310 20.20 -49.61 -26.88
N TRP A 311 20.38 -50.19 -25.68
CA TRP A 311 20.65 -49.43 -24.45
C TRP A 311 21.40 -50.23 -23.37
N GLN A 312 22.63 -49.81 -23.06
CA GLN A 312 23.50 -50.47 -22.06
C GLN A 312 23.76 -51.94 -22.41
N ASP A 313 23.56 -52.88 -21.49
CA ASP A 313 23.74 -54.33 -21.65
C ASP A 313 22.46 -55.06 -22.10
N SER A 314 21.46 -54.33 -22.60
CA SER A 314 20.14 -54.85 -23.02
C SER A 314 20.18 -56.08 -23.91
N GLU A 315 21.13 -56.17 -24.85
CA GLU A 315 21.29 -57.31 -25.76
C GLU A 315 21.72 -58.60 -25.03
N GLU A 316 22.55 -58.50 -23.99
CA GLU A 316 22.95 -59.62 -23.15
C GLU A 316 21.83 -60.00 -22.18
N LEU A 317 21.13 -59.00 -21.61
CA LEU A 317 19.96 -59.23 -20.77
C LEU A 317 18.79 -59.86 -21.55
N TYR A 318 18.59 -59.49 -22.82
CA TYR A 318 17.61 -60.12 -23.72
C TYR A 318 17.94 -61.60 -23.90
N ARG A 319 19.17 -61.93 -24.32
CA ARG A 319 19.62 -63.32 -24.49
C ARG A 319 19.43 -64.16 -23.22
N MET A 320 19.78 -63.60 -22.06
CA MET A 320 19.56 -64.28 -20.77
C MET A 320 18.08 -64.50 -20.48
N CYS A 321 17.22 -63.50 -20.71
CA CYS A 321 15.78 -63.64 -20.50
C CYS A 321 15.18 -64.69 -21.44
N SER A 322 15.55 -64.68 -22.73
CA SER A 322 15.12 -65.67 -23.71
C SER A 322 15.61 -67.08 -23.35
N TYR A 323 16.81 -67.23 -22.79
CA TYR A 323 17.30 -68.52 -22.27
C TYR A 323 16.43 -69.06 -21.13
N GLU A 324 16.12 -68.24 -20.12
CA GLU A 324 15.29 -68.68 -18.98
C GLU A 324 13.82 -68.91 -19.40
N VAL A 325 13.34 -68.23 -20.46
CA VAL A 325 12.06 -68.56 -21.14
C VAL A 325 12.12 -69.93 -21.82
N GLY A 326 13.21 -70.22 -22.54
CA GLY A 326 13.44 -71.52 -23.17
C GLY A 326 13.41 -72.66 -22.15
N ILE A 327 14.15 -72.53 -21.05
CA ILE A 327 14.19 -73.50 -19.95
C ILE A 327 12.79 -73.73 -19.35
N ARG A 328 12.04 -72.66 -19.11
CA ARG A 328 10.66 -72.75 -18.61
C ARG A 328 9.74 -73.48 -19.59
N ASP A 329 9.89 -73.23 -20.88
CA ASP A 329 8.98 -73.75 -21.91
C ASP A 329 9.30 -75.20 -22.29
N GLU A 330 10.58 -75.57 -22.29
CA GLU A 330 11.07 -76.95 -22.34
C GLU A 330 10.51 -77.75 -21.15
N ALA A 331 10.60 -77.21 -19.93
CA ALA A 331 10.02 -77.82 -18.73
C ALA A 331 8.47 -77.80 -18.67
N SER A 332 7.82 -77.09 -19.60
CA SER A 332 6.35 -76.99 -19.72
C SER A 332 5.79 -77.77 -20.92
N ASP A 333 6.62 -78.57 -21.59
CA ASP A 333 6.27 -79.34 -22.80
C ASP A 333 5.75 -78.46 -23.96
N ARG A 334 6.42 -77.31 -24.18
CA ARG A 334 6.12 -76.36 -25.28
C ARG A 334 7.32 -76.21 -26.23
N PRO A 335 7.66 -77.26 -27.00
CA PRO A 335 8.94 -77.35 -27.70
C PRO A 335 9.17 -76.25 -28.75
N GLU A 336 8.14 -75.77 -29.47
CA GLU A 336 8.29 -74.66 -30.43
C GLU A 336 8.64 -73.33 -29.73
N SER A 337 7.90 -73.00 -28.66
CA SER A 337 8.15 -71.81 -27.83
C SER A 337 9.53 -71.86 -27.17
N ALA A 338 9.95 -73.05 -26.74
CA ALA A 338 11.29 -73.26 -26.20
C ALA A 338 12.38 -73.08 -27.26
N LEU A 339 12.18 -73.62 -28.46
CA LEU A 339 13.13 -73.53 -29.57
C LEU A 339 13.38 -72.07 -29.99
N ASP A 340 12.33 -71.29 -30.24
CA ASP A 340 12.50 -69.89 -30.66
C ASP A 340 13.10 -69.04 -29.54
N ALA A 341 12.79 -69.32 -28.27
CA ALA A 341 13.42 -68.68 -27.13
C ALA A 341 14.92 -69.04 -26.99
N PHE A 342 15.33 -70.29 -27.26
CA PHE A 342 16.75 -70.65 -27.29
C PHE A 342 17.48 -70.06 -28.51
N ARG A 343 16.86 -70.03 -29.70
CA ARG A 343 17.41 -69.33 -30.87
C ARG A 343 17.67 -67.84 -30.56
N ALA A 344 16.70 -67.17 -29.94
CA ALA A 344 16.84 -65.77 -29.48
C ALA A 344 17.91 -65.58 -28.39
N ALA A 345 18.31 -66.64 -27.69
CA ALA A 345 19.36 -66.60 -26.68
C ALA A 345 20.80 -66.75 -27.24
N ILE A 346 20.99 -67.25 -28.47
CA ILE A 346 22.34 -67.53 -29.01
C ILE A 346 23.22 -66.26 -29.02
N PRO A 347 24.49 -66.31 -28.56
CA PRO A 347 25.27 -67.47 -28.12
C PRO A 347 25.40 -67.59 -26.57
N TYR A 348 24.31 -67.38 -25.83
CA TYR A 348 24.31 -67.43 -24.36
C TYR A 348 24.20 -68.88 -23.83
N LYS A 349 25.14 -69.28 -22.96
CA LYS A 349 25.23 -70.64 -22.37
C LYS A 349 25.16 -71.73 -23.46
N ASP A 350 24.43 -72.81 -23.20
CA ASP A 350 24.17 -73.97 -24.07
C ASP A 350 22.97 -73.80 -25.02
N ALA A 351 22.48 -72.57 -25.23
CA ALA A 351 21.29 -72.29 -26.06
C ALA A 351 21.34 -72.90 -27.46
N GLU A 352 22.47 -72.81 -28.14
CA GLU A 352 22.68 -73.35 -29.50
C GLU A 352 22.46 -74.87 -29.54
N ALA A 353 23.09 -75.61 -28.61
CA ALA A 353 22.94 -77.05 -28.50
C ALA A 353 21.54 -77.51 -28.05
N ARG A 354 20.79 -76.66 -27.31
CA ARG A 354 19.38 -76.90 -26.96
C ARG A 354 18.45 -76.69 -28.15
N ALA A 355 18.68 -75.63 -28.93
CA ALA A 355 17.92 -75.37 -30.15
C ALA A 355 18.08 -76.54 -31.15
N GLU A 356 19.30 -77.00 -31.41
CA GLU A 356 19.55 -78.17 -32.28
C GLU A 356 18.80 -79.43 -31.81
N GLN A 357 18.76 -79.70 -30.50
CA GLN A 357 18.05 -80.86 -29.94
C GLN A 357 16.52 -80.75 -30.09
N LEU A 358 15.96 -79.55 -29.87
CA LEU A 358 14.53 -79.30 -30.05
C LEU A 358 14.10 -79.32 -31.52
N GLU A 359 14.92 -78.84 -32.45
CA GLU A 359 14.68 -78.98 -33.89
C GLU A 359 14.58 -80.44 -34.32
N ILE A 360 15.50 -81.29 -33.82
CA ILE A 360 15.49 -82.74 -34.10
C ILE A 360 14.27 -83.43 -33.49
N ALA A 361 13.80 -82.99 -32.32
CA ALA A 361 12.61 -83.54 -31.66
C ALA A 361 11.31 -83.12 -32.36
N LEU A 362 11.15 -81.84 -32.69
CA LEU A 362 9.98 -81.30 -33.40
C LEU A 362 9.81 -81.93 -34.79
N ALA A 363 10.92 -82.18 -35.50
CA ALA A 363 10.93 -82.89 -36.77
C ALA A 363 10.48 -84.36 -36.67
N GLN A 364 10.31 -84.92 -35.46
CA GLN A 364 9.79 -86.27 -35.22
C GLN A 364 8.34 -86.28 -34.71
N THR A 365 7.79 -85.15 -34.25
CA THR A 365 6.41 -85.03 -33.78
C THR A 365 5.45 -84.40 -34.79
N GLY A 366 5.96 -83.63 -35.76
CA GLY A 366 5.18 -82.87 -36.74
C GLY A 366 4.38 -83.68 -37.78
N GLU A 367 4.16 -84.98 -37.60
CA GLU A 367 3.19 -85.77 -38.38
C GLU A 367 1.79 -85.77 -37.75
N ASP A 368 1.65 -85.42 -36.46
CA ASP A 368 0.39 -85.44 -35.71
C ASP A 368 -0.04 -84.04 -35.22
N ALA A 369 -1.36 -83.80 -35.28
CA ALA A 369 -2.11 -82.66 -34.70
C ALA A 369 -1.84 -81.23 -35.26
N ALA A 370 -2.76 -80.75 -36.08
CA ALA A 370 -3.01 -79.32 -36.31
C ALA A 370 -4.51 -79.04 -36.44
N ASP A 371 -5.12 -78.30 -35.50
CA ASP A 371 -6.31 -77.47 -35.78
C ASP A 371 -6.62 -76.42 -34.68
N ASP A 372 -7.41 -75.44 -35.11
CA ASP A 372 -8.26 -74.49 -34.37
C ASP A 372 -7.63 -73.32 -33.56
N THR A 373 -8.52 -72.38 -33.22
CA THR A 373 -8.28 -70.94 -33.12
C THR A 373 -9.31 -70.27 -32.19
N GLY A 374 -9.10 -69.01 -31.79
CA GLY A 374 -10.15 -68.24 -31.10
C GLY A 374 -9.67 -66.92 -30.50
N LYS A 375 -10.50 -65.88 -30.59
CA LYS A 375 -10.19 -64.51 -30.12
C LYS A 375 -11.46 -63.76 -29.71
N GLY A 376 -11.39 -62.92 -28.68
CA GLY A 376 -12.50 -62.04 -28.28
C GLY A 376 -12.09 -61.09 -27.15
N ASP A 377 -12.60 -59.85 -27.18
CA ASP A 377 -12.31 -58.78 -26.21
C ASP A 377 -13.37 -57.65 -26.31
N GLY A 378 -13.51 -56.78 -25.30
CA GLY A 378 -14.35 -55.56 -25.37
C GLY A 378 -14.94 -55.04 -24.04
N SER A 379 -15.14 -53.71 -23.96
CA SER A 379 -15.73 -53.00 -22.79
C SER A 379 -16.27 -51.59 -23.16
N ALA A 380 -17.11 -50.99 -22.31
CA ALA A 380 -17.66 -49.62 -22.44
C ALA A 380 -18.11 -49.04 -21.07
N GLU A 381 -18.22 -47.71 -20.92
CA GLU A 381 -18.76 -47.06 -19.69
C GLU A 381 -19.37 -45.65 -19.94
N SER A 382 -19.78 -44.93 -18.88
CA SER A 382 -20.85 -43.88 -18.88
C SER A 382 -20.59 -42.62 -18.01
N THR A 383 -21.56 -41.67 -17.96
CA THR A 383 -21.53 -40.39 -17.20
C THR A 383 -22.94 -39.96 -16.72
N VAL A 384 -23.05 -39.03 -15.73
CA VAL A 384 -24.20 -38.11 -15.39
C VAL A 384 -23.81 -37.12 -14.22
N GLU A 385 -24.62 -36.08 -13.93
CA GLU A 385 -24.25 -34.77 -13.29
C GLU A 385 -25.06 -34.36 -11.99
N ASN A 386 -25.06 -33.04 -11.64
CA ASN A 386 -25.98 -32.20 -10.75
C ASN A 386 -25.61 -31.91 -9.26
N GLU A 387 -26.18 -30.97 -8.45
CA GLU A 387 -26.80 -29.58 -8.47
C GLU A 387 -27.28 -29.22 -7.01
N THR A 388 -27.68 -28.04 -6.46
CA THR A 388 -27.46 -26.56 -6.60
C THR A 388 -28.06 -25.79 -5.36
N SER A 389 -27.85 -24.46 -5.21
CA SER A 389 -28.38 -23.51 -4.15
C SER A 389 -27.80 -23.66 -2.71
N GLY A 390 -28.02 -22.82 -1.68
CA GLY A 390 -28.75 -21.56 -1.38
C GLY A 390 -28.66 -21.26 0.17
N THR A 391 -29.07 -20.16 0.85
CA THR A 391 -29.59 -18.79 0.60
C THR A 391 -29.49 -17.94 1.92
N ALA A 392 -30.02 -16.69 2.05
CA ALA A 392 -29.77 -15.75 3.20
C ALA A 392 -31.04 -15.22 3.94
N GLU A 393 -30.89 -14.61 5.15
CA GLU A 393 -32.00 -14.01 5.96
C GLU A 393 -31.56 -12.87 6.95
N ASP A 394 -32.43 -12.44 7.89
CA ASP A 394 -32.60 -11.04 8.41
C ASP A 394 -32.13 -10.74 9.89
N SER A 395 -32.48 -9.56 10.42
CA SER A 395 -31.74 -8.76 11.42
C SER A 395 -32.49 -8.39 12.73
N LYS A 396 -31.74 -8.07 13.81
CA LYS A 396 -32.22 -7.57 15.13
C LYS A 396 -31.15 -6.75 15.87
N GLU A 397 -31.58 -5.81 16.72
CA GLU A 397 -30.70 -5.12 17.68
C GLU A 397 -30.16 -6.09 18.77
N PRO A 398 -28.87 -6.01 19.14
CA PRO A 398 -28.23 -6.92 20.08
C PRO A 398 -28.30 -6.45 21.54
N LYS A 399 -27.86 -7.32 22.45
CA LYS A 399 -27.48 -6.98 23.83
C LYS A 399 -25.99 -7.21 24.02
N ALA A 400 -25.39 -6.46 24.94
CA ALA A 400 -24.03 -6.72 25.43
C ALA A 400 -23.80 -8.18 25.87
N LYS A 401 -22.57 -8.65 25.70
CA LYS A 401 -22.11 -10.02 25.95
C LYS A 401 -20.89 -10.02 26.89
N SER A 402 -20.71 -11.12 27.62
CA SER A 402 -19.46 -11.40 28.35
C SER A 402 -18.38 -11.89 27.38
N ALA A 403 -17.12 -11.53 27.64
CA ALA A 403 -15.98 -12.12 26.95
C ALA A 403 -15.80 -13.58 27.39
N GLN A 404 -15.77 -14.48 26.41
CA GLN A 404 -15.33 -15.87 26.54
C GLN A 404 -14.36 -16.11 25.38
N GLY A 405 -13.38 -17.00 25.56
CA GLY A 405 -12.11 -17.03 24.79
C GLY A 405 -12.16 -17.39 23.29
N ASP A 406 -13.27 -17.15 22.61
CA ASP A 406 -13.38 -17.16 21.15
C ASP A 406 -13.27 -15.72 20.61
N ALA A 407 -12.70 -15.54 19.41
CA ALA A 407 -12.58 -14.22 18.79
C ALA A 407 -13.95 -13.60 18.46
N ILE A 408 -14.08 -12.28 18.64
CA ILE A 408 -15.30 -11.52 18.34
C ILE A 408 -15.35 -11.25 16.83
N GLU A 409 -16.05 -12.11 16.10
CA GLU A 409 -16.19 -12.03 14.65
C GLU A 409 -17.23 -10.98 14.20
N THR A 410 -16.81 -9.97 13.42
CA THR A 410 -17.70 -9.01 12.72
C THR A 410 -17.59 -9.17 11.19
N PRO A 411 -18.35 -8.45 10.35
CA PRO A 411 -18.21 -8.54 8.89
C PRO A 411 -16.88 -8.01 8.35
N TYR A 412 -16.29 -7.00 9.01
CA TYR A 412 -15.14 -6.23 8.49
C TYR A 412 -13.85 -6.39 9.28
N TYR A 413 -13.94 -6.90 10.51
CA TYR A 413 -12.80 -7.19 11.39
C TYR A 413 -13.16 -8.30 12.39
N SER A 414 -12.17 -8.84 13.08
CA SER A 414 -12.34 -9.64 14.29
C SER A 414 -11.50 -9.10 15.43
N VAL A 415 -11.92 -9.36 16.67
CA VAL A 415 -11.20 -8.96 17.88
C VAL A 415 -10.98 -10.16 18.79
N ASP A 416 -9.75 -10.65 18.82
CA ASP A 416 -9.29 -11.73 19.68
C ASP A 416 -8.85 -11.17 21.04
N LEU A 417 -9.78 -11.17 22.00
CA LEU A 417 -9.51 -10.68 23.35
C LEU A 417 -8.47 -11.53 24.11
N SER A 418 -8.22 -12.78 23.70
CA SER A 418 -7.26 -13.67 24.36
C SER A 418 -5.80 -13.29 24.09
N LYS A 419 -5.55 -12.51 23.03
CA LYS A 419 -4.24 -11.87 22.78
C LYS A 419 -4.02 -10.60 23.60
N ILE A 420 -5.10 -9.96 24.04
CA ILE A 420 -5.07 -8.66 24.73
C ILE A 420 -5.06 -8.84 26.26
N PHE A 421 -5.84 -9.80 26.77
CA PHE A 421 -6.09 -9.98 28.20
C PHE A 421 -5.81 -11.43 28.64
N SER A 422 -5.30 -11.61 29.85
CA SER A 422 -5.13 -12.94 30.45
C SER A 422 -6.49 -13.59 30.79
N GLU A 423 -6.51 -14.92 30.95
CA GLU A 423 -7.70 -15.66 31.41
C GLU A 423 -8.30 -15.11 32.72
N SER A 424 -7.47 -14.49 33.57
CA SER A 424 -7.86 -13.87 34.84
C SER A 424 -8.37 -12.43 34.73
N GLU A 425 -8.16 -11.75 33.61
CA GLU A 425 -8.70 -10.40 33.34
C GLU A 425 -9.98 -10.50 32.50
N MET A 426 -10.06 -11.48 31.60
CA MET A 426 -11.19 -11.70 30.69
C MET A 426 -12.52 -12.07 31.40
N SER A 427 -12.50 -12.40 32.71
CA SER A 427 -13.71 -12.74 33.47
C SER A 427 -14.71 -11.60 33.62
N ASP A 428 -14.21 -10.36 33.69
CA ASP A 428 -14.99 -9.15 33.99
C ASP A 428 -15.10 -8.23 32.76
N VAL A 429 -14.36 -8.54 31.69
CA VAL A 429 -14.47 -7.89 30.37
C VAL A 429 -15.80 -8.25 29.70
N THR A 430 -16.49 -7.22 29.22
CA THR A 430 -17.73 -7.32 28.46
C THR A 430 -17.67 -6.47 27.20
N TYR A 431 -18.52 -6.78 26.22
CA TYR A 431 -18.53 -6.09 24.93
C TYR A 431 -19.93 -5.92 24.34
N GLU A 432 -20.07 -4.93 23.47
CA GLU A 432 -21.26 -4.67 22.67
C GLU A 432 -20.85 -4.34 21.24
N TYR A 433 -21.53 -4.95 20.27
CA TYR A 433 -21.26 -4.79 18.85
C TYR A 433 -22.53 -4.30 18.14
N ALA A 434 -22.51 -3.07 17.63
CA ALA A 434 -23.61 -2.43 16.91
C ALA A 434 -23.45 -2.64 15.39
N SER A 435 -24.21 -3.58 14.82
CA SER A 435 -24.07 -4.03 13.43
C SER A 435 -24.74 -3.13 12.38
N GLY A 436 -24.66 -1.81 12.52
CA GLY A 436 -25.30 -0.85 11.60
C GLY A 436 -24.76 0.57 11.75
N TYR A 437 -25.22 1.49 10.90
CA TYR A 437 -24.85 2.91 10.94
C TYR A 437 -25.72 3.67 11.95
N ALA A 438 -25.14 4.04 13.09
CA ALA A 438 -25.86 4.67 14.19
C ALA A 438 -25.99 6.19 14.01
N PHE A 439 -26.97 6.64 13.20
CA PHE A 439 -27.38 8.05 13.15
C PHE A 439 -28.23 8.44 14.38
N GLN A 440 -27.61 8.44 15.56
CA GLN A 440 -28.21 9.00 16.78
C GLN A 440 -27.70 10.43 16.99
N GLU A 441 -28.62 11.38 16.78
CA GLU A 441 -28.49 12.85 16.85
C GLU A 441 -27.75 13.57 15.68
N PRO A 442 -28.31 14.68 15.14
CA PRO A 442 -27.64 15.49 14.12
C PRO A 442 -26.42 16.23 14.70
N GLY A 443 -25.23 15.82 14.28
CA GLY A 443 -23.96 16.36 14.75
C GLY A 443 -22.93 15.28 15.10
N VAL A 444 -23.38 14.04 15.34
CA VAL A 444 -22.50 12.87 15.47
C VAL A 444 -22.43 12.15 14.13
N MET A 445 -21.23 12.05 13.55
CA MET A 445 -21.01 11.52 12.21
C MET A 445 -20.74 10.01 12.24
N GLY A 446 -21.73 9.22 11.84
CA GLY A 446 -21.53 7.97 11.08
C GLY A 446 -20.56 6.92 11.64
N MET A 447 -20.78 6.42 12.86
CA MET A 447 -20.18 5.15 13.27
C MET A 447 -20.95 3.98 12.63
N GLY A 448 -20.26 3.16 11.83
CA GLY A 448 -20.76 1.88 11.31
C GLY A 448 -20.05 0.69 11.94
N TYR A 449 -20.79 -0.38 12.23
CA TYR A 449 -20.23 -1.68 12.64
C TYR A 449 -19.26 -1.54 13.83
N GLY A 450 -19.69 -0.83 14.88
CA GLY A 450 -18.86 -0.48 16.03
C GLY A 450 -18.87 -1.55 17.12
N LEU A 451 -17.71 -1.90 17.65
CA LEU A 451 -17.49 -2.70 18.86
C LEU A 451 -17.02 -1.76 19.98
N ARG A 452 -17.58 -1.90 21.17
CA ARG A 452 -17.05 -1.34 22.43
C ARG A 452 -16.68 -2.47 23.37
N VAL A 453 -15.54 -2.38 24.04
CA VAL A 453 -15.03 -3.34 25.03
C VAL A 453 -14.75 -2.60 26.34
N TRP A 454 -15.21 -3.14 27.47
CA TRP A 454 -15.11 -2.50 28.78
C TRP A 454 -15.04 -3.51 29.94
N ASP A 455 -14.43 -3.08 31.05
CA ASP A 455 -14.36 -3.79 32.32
C ASP A 455 -15.06 -2.95 33.41
N GLY A 456 -16.03 -3.54 34.10
CA GLY A 456 -16.88 -2.83 35.06
C GLY A 456 -17.57 -1.60 34.45
N ASP A 457 -17.18 -0.40 34.90
CA ASP A 457 -17.60 0.89 34.35
C ASP A 457 -16.53 1.55 33.43
N ARG A 458 -15.30 1.00 33.35
CA ARG A 458 -14.19 1.53 32.54
C ARG A 458 -14.27 1.00 31.11
N THR A 459 -14.52 1.87 30.13
CA THR A 459 -14.24 1.53 28.73
C THR A 459 -12.74 1.29 28.54
N LEU A 460 -12.40 0.17 27.91
CA LEU A 460 -11.02 -0.17 27.56
C LEU A 460 -10.71 0.35 26.16
N PHE A 461 -11.47 -0.08 25.15
CA PHE A 461 -11.31 0.40 23.78
C PHE A 461 -12.58 0.25 22.94
N TYR A 462 -12.51 0.81 21.73
CA TYR A 462 -13.50 0.69 20.67
C TYR A 462 -12.82 0.24 19.37
N VAL A 463 -13.55 -0.49 18.53
CA VAL A 463 -13.21 -0.70 17.12
C VAL A 463 -14.39 -0.25 16.27
N GLY A 464 -14.18 0.45 15.15
CA GLY A 464 -15.29 0.96 14.34
C GLY A 464 -14.92 1.21 12.88
N CYS A 465 -15.89 1.05 11.99
CA CYS A 465 -15.75 1.36 10.57
C CYS A 465 -16.28 2.76 10.28
N PHE A 466 -15.50 3.55 9.54
CA PHE A 466 -15.85 4.91 9.12
C PHE A 466 -15.69 5.05 7.60
N SER A 467 -16.73 5.56 6.92
CA SER A 467 -16.75 5.83 5.47
C SER A 467 -16.09 7.14 5.06
N GLU A 468 -15.56 7.93 6.01
CA GLU A 468 -14.94 9.23 5.78
C GLU A 468 -13.59 9.35 6.52
N ASP A 469 -12.66 10.10 5.95
CA ASP A 469 -11.27 10.28 6.44
C ASP A 469 -11.13 11.01 7.80
N TRP A 470 -12.23 11.32 8.49
CA TRP A 470 -12.21 12.04 9.77
C TRP A 470 -11.95 11.13 10.99
N GLY A 471 -12.33 9.84 10.92
CA GLY A 471 -12.19 8.90 12.03
C GLY A 471 -13.06 9.21 13.26
N PRO A 472 -12.82 8.53 14.40
CA PRO A 472 -13.60 8.72 15.64
C PRO A 472 -13.44 10.15 16.19
N GLN A 473 -14.56 10.83 16.45
CA GLN A 473 -14.59 12.21 16.96
C GLN A 473 -14.79 12.23 18.48
N GLY A 474 -13.86 12.85 19.22
CA GLY A 474 -13.95 13.08 20.66
C GLY A 474 -12.61 12.99 21.38
N GLU A 475 -12.65 12.81 22.69
CA GLU A 475 -11.47 12.67 23.56
C GLU A 475 -10.94 11.22 23.52
N TYR A 476 -10.33 10.86 22.39
CA TYR A 476 -9.73 9.55 22.13
C TYR A 476 -8.31 9.68 21.56
N GLU A 477 -7.47 8.67 21.80
CA GLU A 477 -6.31 8.36 20.97
C GLU A 477 -6.69 7.23 20.00
N SER A 478 -6.23 7.27 18.74
CA SER A 478 -6.74 6.36 17.70
C SER A 478 -5.73 5.99 16.61
N MET A 479 -5.90 4.80 16.02
CA MET A 479 -5.11 4.31 14.89
C MET A 479 -6.00 3.63 13.84
N VAL A 480 -5.58 3.68 12.57
CA VAL A 480 -6.19 2.91 11.48
C VAL A 480 -5.56 1.52 11.45
N VAL A 481 -6.36 0.49 11.71
CA VAL A 481 -5.94 -0.93 11.69
C VAL A 481 -5.93 -1.49 10.25
N GLY A 482 -6.74 -0.89 9.36
CA GLY A 482 -6.75 -1.24 7.95
C GLY A 482 -7.93 -0.63 7.19
N ARG A 483 -8.14 -1.11 5.96
CA ARG A 483 -9.19 -0.65 5.05
C ARG A 483 -10.03 -1.81 4.54
N VAL A 484 -11.33 -1.58 4.38
CA VAL A 484 -12.30 -2.58 3.91
C VAL A 484 -13.22 -1.96 2.85
N GLU A 485 -13.90 -2.81 2.09
CA GLU A 485 -14.89 -2.38 1.10
C GLU A 485 -16.29 -2.88 1.52
N SER A 486 -17.19 -1.95 1.80
CA SER A 486 -18.59 -2.20 2.10
C SER A 486 -19.43 -2.22 0.82
N PRO A 487 -20.32 -3.21 0.62
CA PRO A 487 -21.30 -3.18 -0.47
C PRO A 487 -22.23 -1.96 -0.43
N ASP A 488 -22.52 -1.44 0.78
CA ASP A 488 -23.50 -0.39 1.02
C ASP A 488 -22.87 1.01 1.13
N TYR A 489 -21.63 1.10 1.63
CA TYR A 489 -20.94 2.36 1.93
C TYR A 489 -19.63 2.60 1.16
N GLY A 490 -19.19 1.64 0.35
CA GLY A 490 -17.92 1.72 -0.39
C GLY A 490 -16.69 1.53 0.52
N ALA A 491 -15.57 2.17 0.18
CA ALA A 491 -14.34 2.06 0.97
C ALA A 491 -14.49 2.67 2.37
N MET A 492 -14.19 1.89 3.41
CA MET A 492 -14.19 2.32 4.81
C MET A 492 -12.83 2.07 5.45
N GLN A 493 -12.54 2.82 6.51
CA GLN A 493 -11.35 2.65 7.35
C GLN A 493 -11.77 2.03 8.69
N VAL A 494 -11.04 1.01 9.13
CA VAL A 494 -11.24 0.37 10.44
C VAL A 494 -10.32 1.07 11.43
N TYR A 495 -10.90 1.72 12.43
CA TYR A 495 -10.18 2.37 13.51
C TYR A 495 -10.27 1.56 14.80
N LEU A 496 -9.14 1.44 15.50
CA LEU A 496 -9.06 1.09 16.92
C LEU A 496 -8.83 2.41 17.68
N TYR A 497 -9.52 2.62 18.81
CA TYR A 497 -9.42 3.84 19.59
C TYR A 497 -9.70 3.65 21.09
N VAL A 498 -8.98 4.41 21.92
CA VAL A 498 -8.99 4.35 23.39
C VAL A 498 -9.39 5.73 23.94
N PRO A 499 -10.36 5.81 24.88
CA PRO A 499 -10.73 7.08 25.49
C PRO A 499 -9.66 7.57 26.47
N TYR A 500 -9.47 8.88 26.57
CA TYR A 500 -8.70 9.46 27.67
C TYR A 500 -9.41 9.24 29.01
N ASP A 501 -8.66 8.92 30.08
CA ASP A 501 -9.23 8.88 31.43
C ASP A 501 -9.51 10.30 31.93
N ILE A 502 -10.77 10.73 31.78
CA ILE A 502 -11.27 12.03 32.22
C ILE A 502 -11.16 12.29 33.74
N ASN A 503 -10.78 11.27 34.54
CA ASN A 503 -10.59 11.38 35.99
C ASN A 503 -9.11 11.43 36.39
N ALA A 504 -8.20 11.36 35.43
CA ALA A 504 -6.77 11.31 35.70
C ALA A 504 -6.22 12.60 36.31
N VAL A 505 -5.16 12.47 37.11
CA VAL A 505 -4.58 13.61 37.84
C VAL A 505 -3.91 14.59 36.88
N GLU A 506 -4.24 15.86 37.07
CA GLU A 506 -3.73 17.02 36.32
C GLU A 506 -2.18 17.01 36.24
N GLY A 507 -1.63 17.16 35.03
CA GLY A 507 -0.19 17.08 34.78
C GLY A 507 0.36 15.67 34.50
N THR A 508 -0.48 14.67 34.23
CA THR A 508 -0.04 13.37 33.71
C THR A 508 0.03 13.33 32.17
N ASP A 509 0.95 12.51 31.65
CA ASP A 509 1.21 12.31 30.23
C ASP A 509 0.17 11.35 29.61
N LEU A 510 -1.03 11.87 29.39
CA LEU A 510 -2.23 11.10 29.00
C LEU A 510 -2.14 10.54 27.59
N ALA A 511 -1.66 11.34 26.63
CA ALA A 511 -1.49 10.93 25.23
C ALA A 511 -0.60 9.69 25.12
N ARG A 512 0.55 9.66 25.80
CA ARG A 512 1.45 8.50 25.74
C ARG A 512 0.85 7.26 26.39
N ARG A 513 0.12 7.39 27.50
CA ARG A 513 -0.58 6.23 28.11
C ARG A 513 -1.65 5.67 27.19
N ALA A 514 -2.47 6.53 26.59
CA ALA A 514 -3.50 6.11 25.65
C ALA A 514 -2.87 5.45 24.41
N ALA A 515 -1.75 5.97 23.90
CA ALA A 515 -1.02 5.35 22.79
C ALA A 515 -0.35 4.01 23.17
N ASP A 516 0.15 3.86 24.40
CA ASP A 516 0.71 2.61 24.91
C ASP A 516 -0.38 1.53 25.09
N GLU A 517 -1.57 1.90 25.61
CA GLU A 517 -2.75 1.01 25.67
C GLU A 517 -3.28 0.67 24.27
N LEU A 518 -3.37 1.64 23.38
CA LEU A 518 -3.81 1.47 21.98
C LEU A 518 -2.93 0.48 21.21
N ARG A 519 -1.61 0.51 21.45
CA ARG A 519 -0.66 -0.48 20.91
C ARG A 519 -0.89 -1.87 21.49
N ALA A 520 -1.05 -2.00 22.81
CA ALA A 520 -1.34 -3.29 23.45
C ALA A 520 -2.65 -3.93 22.99
N TYR A 521 -3.64 -3.11 22.61
CA TYR A 521 -4.93 -3.59 22.09
C TYR A 521 -4.89 -3.91 20.59
N MET A 522 -3.89 -3.43 19.84
CA MET A 522 -3.75 -3.62 18.39
C MET A 522 -3.59 -5.10 18.03
N ASP A 523 -2.76 -5.85 18.76
CA ASP A 523 -2.40 -7.25 18.48
C ASP A 523 -3.61 -8.21 18.46
N GLY A 524 -4.72 -7.81 19.10
CA GLY A 524 -6.00 -8.53 19.07
C GLY A 524 -6.92 -8.18 17.90
N VAL A 525 -6.71 -7.07 17.17
CA VAL A 525 -7.65 -6.59 16.15
C VAL A 525 -7.16 -6.92 14.73
N SER A 526 -7.92 -7.74 14.00
CA SER A 526 -7.59 -8.17 12.64
C SER A 526 -8.64 -7.73 11.63
N VAL A 527 -8.23 -7.14 10.50
CA VAL A 527 -9.14 -6.66 9.44
C VAL A 527 -9.45 -7.76 8.42
N LYS A 528 -10.71 -7.88 8.00
CA LYS A 528 -11.18 -8.91 7.06
C LYS A 528 -11.22 -8.39 5.63
N GLY A 529 -10.61 -9.13 4.71
CA GLY A 529 -10.60 -8.82 3.27
C GLY A 529 -9.76 -7.59 2.87
N GLY A 530 -9.43 -6.72 3.82
CA GLY A 530 -8.42 -5.68 3.66
C GLY A 530 -7.01 -6.23 3.60
N VAL A 531 -6.11 -5.50 2.93
CA VAL A 531 -4.67 -5.69 3.10
C VAL A 531 -4.31 -5.27 4.52
N SER A 532 -3.80 -6.19 5.32
CA SER A 532 -3.40 -5.92 6.70
C SER A 532 -2.19 -4.97 6.74
N SER A 533 -2.21 -4.05 7.70
CA SER A 533 -1.08 -3.20 8.06
C SER A 533 -0.66 -3.43 9.51
N GLU A 534 -0.41 -4.70 9.85
CA GLU A 534 0.74 -4.98 10.71
C GLU A 534 1.96 -4.43 9.96
N VAL A 535 2.57 -3.36 10.47
CA VAL A 535 3.67 -2.71 9.76
C VAL A 535 4.94 -3.50 10.06
N ASP A 536 5.17 -4.50 9.22
CA ASP A 536 6.22 -5.53 9.29
C ASP A 536 7.65 -4.94 9.19
N TYR A 537 8.03 -4.25 10.27
CA TYR A 537 9.30 -3.60 10.59
C TYR A 537 9.96 -4.34 11.76
N ILE A 538 11.27 -4.58 11.68
CA ILE A 538 12.06 -5.15 12.77
C ILE A 538 12.41 -4.09 13.82
N LEU A 539 12.65 -2.83 13.40
CA LEU A 539 13.03 -1.74 14.30
C LEU A 539 12.14 -0.50 14.09
N PRO A 540 10.83 -0.56 14.40
CA PRO A 540 9.86 0.51 14.09
C PRO A 540 10.32 1.93 14.51
N GLU A 541 11.05 2.05 15.63
CA GLU A 541 11.49 3.32 16.22
C GLU A 541 12.91 3.76 15.80
N SER A 542 13.48 3.15 14.74
CA SER A 542 14.86 3.42 14.28
C SER A 542 15.14 4.86 13.86
N ASP A 543 14.08 5.61 13.54
CA ASP A 543 14.07 7.01 13.13
C ASP A 543 14.10 7.99 14.31
N SER A 544 13.72 7.53 15.50
CA SER A 544 13.26 8.37 16.61
C SER A 544 13.93 8.06 17.95
N ARG A 545 14.56 6.88 18.12
CA ARG A 545 15.43 6.58 19.26
C ARG A 545 16.67 5.75 18.88
N LYS A 546 17.63 5.67 19.81
CA LYS A 546 18.80 4.79 19.68
C LYS A 546 18.48 3.47 20.38
N TYR A 547 18.72 2.35 19.71
CA TYR A 547 18.62 1.02 20.31
C TYR A 547 19.87 0.70 21.14
N ALA A 548 19.69 0.05 22.28
CA ALA A 548 20.78 -0.48 23.07
C ALA A 548 21.31 -1.79 22.46
N ARG A 549 22.62 -2.03 22.59
CA ARG A 549 23.27 -3.28 22.13
C ARG A 549 22.58 -4.55 22.69
N SER A 550 21.98 -4.47 23.88
CA SER A 550 21.20 -5.56 24.47
C SER A 550 19.87 -5.84 23.75
N GLU A 551 19.16 -4.81 23.28
CA GLU A 551 17.90 -4.97 22.53
C GLU A 551 18.14 -5.66 21.17
N LEU A 552 19.25 -5.32 20.52
CA LEU A 552 19.64 -5.90 19.24
C LEU A 552 20.32 -7.28 19.37
N SER A 553 20.82 -7.65 20.56
CA SER A 553 21.57 -8.89 20.78
C SER A 553 20.75 -10.18 20.70
N SER A 554 19.43 -10.07 20.69
CA SER A 554 18.50 -11.20 20.47
C SER A 554 18.17 -11.45 18.98
N LEU A 555 18.53 -10.54 18.07
CA LEU A 555 18.28 -10.67 16.64
C LEU A 555 19.34 -11.57 15.98
N SER A 556 18.91 -12.39 15.02
CA SER A 556 19.82 -13.18 14.17
C SER A 556 20.60 -12.31 13.19
N THR A 557 21.64 -12.87 12.58
CA THR A 557 22.42 -12.20 11.52
C THR A 557 21.57 -11.82 10.29
N TRP A 558 20.46 -12.52 10.04
CA TRP A 558 19.49 -12.17 9.01
C TRP A 558 18.61 -10.99 9.45
N GLU A 559 18.06 -11.02 10.66
CA GLU A 559 17.22 -9.93 11.17
C GLU A 559 18.00 -8.63 11.35
N LEU A 560 19.26 -8.69 11.78
CA LEU A 560 20.17 -7.53 11.80
C LEU A 560 20.42 -6.99 10.38
N TYR A 561 20.68 -7.85 9.40
CA TYR A 561 20.86 -7.45 8.01
C TYR A 561 19.61 -6.79 7.41
N ILE A 562 18.41 -7.35 7.66
CA ILE A 562 17.15 -6.71 7.28
C ILE A 562 16.99 -5.38 8.00
N ALA A 563 17.12 -5.33 9.33
CA ALA A 563 16.94 -4.12 10.14
C ALA A 563 17.89 -2.97 9.73
N ARG A 564 19.14 -3.27 9.36
CA ARG A 564 20.08 -2.27 8.82
C ARG A 564 19.59 -1.69 7.49
N ASN A 565 19.05 -2.54 6.62
CA ASN A 565 18.57 -2.12 5.29
C ASN A 565 17.15 -1.51 5.33
N GLU A 566 16.34 -1.85 6.33
CA GLU A 566 15.00 -1.32 6.57
C GLU A 566 15.02 0.21 6.71
N ILE A 567 16.03 0.74 7.40
CA ILE A 567 16.29 2.18 7.52
C ILE A 567 16.36 2.85 6.13
N PHE A 568 17.01 2.22 5.15
CA PHE A 568 17.07 2.75 3.78
C PHE A 568 15.80 2.42 2.96
N ALA A 569 15.17 1.28 3.22
CA ALA A 569 13.96 0.82 2.55
C ALA A 569 12.78 1.77 2.81
N ARG A 570 12.66 2.34 4.03
CA ARG A 570 11.65 3.36 4.40
C ARG A 570 11.69 4.62 3.51
N TYR A 571 12.84 4.93 2.93
CA TYR A 571 13.01 6.07 1.99
C TYR A 571 13.03 5.63 0.52
N GLY A 572 12.68 4.37 0.23
CA GLY A 572 12.47 3.85 -1.12
C GLY A 572 13.74 3.49 -1.90
N ARG A 573 14.86 3.18 -1.23
CA ARG A 573 16.08 2.67 -1.87
C ARG A 573 15.83 1.30 -2.51
N ARG A 574 16.01 1.16 -3.83
CA ARG A 574 16.05 -0.16 -4.49
C ARG A 574 17.27 -0.96 -4.05
N PHE A 575 17.08 -2.25 -3.79
CA PHE A 575 18.17 -3.19 -3.52
C PHE A 575 18.52 -4.01 -4.76
N ASN A 576 19.82 -4.16 -5.03
CA ASN A 576 20.33 -5.03 -6.10
C ASN A 576 20.58 -6.48 -5.62
N ASN A 577 20.61 -6.71 -4.31
CA ASN A 577 20.71 -8.05 -3.73
C ASN A 577 19.33 -8.72 -3.79
N ALA A 578 19.26 -9.94 -4.33
CA ALA A 578 18.00 -10.62 -4.59
C ALA A 578 17.20 -10.93 -3.31
N ASP A 579 17.89 -11.20 -2.21
CA ASP A 579 17.31 -11.51 -0.90
C ASP A 579 16.63 -10.28 -0.26
N LEU A 580 17.27 -9.11 -0.29
CA LEU A 580 16.67 -7.84 0.12
C LEU A 580 15.55 -7.41 -0.82
N ALA A 581 15.72 -7.60 -2.13
CA ALA A 581 14.70 -7.25 -3.11
C ALA A 581 13.44 -8.11 -2.94
N GLU A 582 13.57 -9.42 -2.70
CA GLU A 582 12.46 -10.32 -2.39
C GLU A 582 11.82 -9.99 -1.04
N HIS A 583 12.64 -9.78 0.00
CA HIS A 583 12.14 -9.46 1.34
C HIS A 583 11.37 -8.14 1.38
N PHE A 584 11.89 -7.05 0.81
CA PHE A 584 11.21 -5.75 0.86
C PHE A 584 10.07 -5.60 -0.14
N ASN A 585 10.14 -6.18 -1.35
CA ASN A 585 8.98 -6.13 -2.29
C ASN A 585 7.77 -6.96 -1.83
N SER A 586 7.87 -7.76 -0.76
CA SER A 586 6.72 -8.38 -0.10
C SER A 586 6.07 -7.51 1.00
N LYS A 587 6.70 -6.40 1.41
CA LYS A 587 6.19 -5.50 2.45
C LYS A 587 5.19 -4.50 1.87
N SER A 588 4.02 -4.39 2.49
CA SER A 588 2.97 -3.44 2.09
C SER A 588 3.37 -1.96 2.25
N TRP A 589 4.42 -1.66 3.03
CA TRP A 589 4.92 -0.31 3.29
C TRP A 589 6.07 0.13 2.36
N TYR A 590 6.69 -0.78 1.61
CA TYR A 590 7.88 -0.49 0.79
C TYR A 590 7.52 -0.10 -0.66
N SER A 591 8.33 0.75 -1.28
CA SER A 591 8.18 1.13 -2.69
C SER A 591 9.52 1.57 -3.31
N GLU A 592 9.95 0.88 -4.37
CA GLU A 592 11.20 1.15 -5.08
C GLU A 592 11.19 2.50 -5.82
N THR A 593 11.63 3.55 -5.13
CA THR A 593 11.55 4.95 -5.60
C THR A 593 12.84 5.41 -6.27
N TRP A 594 14.00 4.98 -5.77
CA TRP A 594 15.33 5.42 -6.21
C TRP A 594 16.22 4.21 -6.56
N SER A 595 17.15 4.35 -7.52
CA SER A 595 18.26 3.40 -7.63
C SER A 595 19.18 3.48 -6.40
N ALA A 596 20.03 2.46 -6.19
CA ALA A 596 21.00 2.51 -5.10
C ALA A 596 21.95 3.71 -5.25
N GLU A 597 22.37 3.99 -6.47
CA GLU A 597 23.25 5.10 -6.84
C GLU A 597 22.57 6.46 -6.69
N GLU A 598 21.32 6.59 -7.16
CA GLU A 598 20.52 7.82 -6.99
C GLU A 598 20.22 8.11 -5.51
N PHE A 599 19.97 7.07 -4.72
CA PHE A 599 19.68 7.19 -3.29
C PHE A 599 20.89 7.69 -2.49
N ASP A 600 22.04 7.06 -2.71
CA ASP A 600 23.28 7.34 -1.98
C ASP A 600 23.84 8.76 -2.31
N GLU A 601 23.32 9.46 -3.34
CA GLU A 601 23.63 10.87 -3.65
C GLU A 601 22.83 11.90 -2.82
N TRP A 602 21.60 11.59 -2.37
CA TRP A 602 20.75 12.55 -1.64
C TRP A 602 20.46 12.15 -0.19
N PHE A 603 20.50 10.87 0.15
CA PHE A 603 20.10 10.38 1.46
C PHE A 603 21.10 10.76 2.55
N SER A 604 20.61 11.43 3.59
CA SER A 604 21.36 11.74 4.81
C SER A 604 20.57 11.19 6.00
N PRO A 605 20.97 10.07 6.61
CA PRO A 605 20.28 9.51 7.77
C PRO A 605 20.36 10.48 8.96
N ASN A 606 19.34 10.45 9.80
CA ASN A 606 19.29 11.25 11.02
C ASN A 606 20.20 10.68 12.13
N GLU A 607 20.33 11.36 13.27
CA GLU A 607 21.28 10.96 14.32
C GLU A 607 20.93 9.66 15.06
N TYR A 608 19.67 9.23 14.99
CA TYR A 608 19.18 7.95 15.50
C TYR A 608 19.48 6.85 14.49
N GLU A 609 19.00 7.03 13.25
CA GLU A 609 19.17 6.09 12.14
C GLU A 609 20.63 5.74 11.89
N LYS A 610 21.50 6.75 11.88
CA LYS A 610 22.94 6.54 11.71
C LYS A 610 23.52 5.74 12.87
N ALA A 611 23.22 6.12 14.11
CA ALA A 611 23.74 5.42 15.30
C ALA A 611 23.23 3.98 15.38
N ASN A 612 21.99 3.74 14.95
CA ASN A 612 21.39 2.41 14.85
C ASN A 612 22.07 1.59 13.75
N ALA A 613 22.19 2.11 12.53
CA ALA A 613 22.86 1.42 11.42
C ALA A 613 24.34 1.11 11.72
N ASP A 614 25.07 2.04 12.34
CA ASP A 614 26.46 1.85 12.78
C ASP A 614 26.56 0.71 13.82
N LEU A 615 25.65 0.67 14.82
CA LEU A 615 25.61 -0.37 15.86
C LEU A 615 25.18 -1.74 15.34
N ILE A 616 24.20 -1.79 14.42
CA ILE A 616 23.75 -3.03 13.78
C ILE A 616 24.90 -3.61 12.94
N MET A 617 25.61 -2.78 12.17
CA MET A 617 26.79 -3.22 11.40
C MET A 617 27.95 -3.69 12.29
N GLU A 618 28.11 -3.12 13.49
CA GLU A 618 29.06 -3.60 14.50
C GLU A 618 28.66 -5.00 15.01
N LEU A 619 27.39 -5.20 15.37
CA LEU A 619 26.85 -6.48 15.83
C LEU A 619 26.92 -7.58 14.77
N GLU A 620 26.59 -7.27 13.52
CA GLU A 620 26.77 -8.20 12.40
C GLU A 620 28.23 -8.63 12.23
N ARG A 621 29.18 -7.72 12.50
CA ARG A 621 30.62 -8.01 12.38
C ARG A 621 31.10 -8.88 13.53
N ASP A 622 30.65 -8.60 14.75
CA ASP A 622 30.92 -9.43 15.94
C ASP A 622 30.33 -10.85 15.78
N ALA A 623 29.16 -10.96 15.14
CA ALA A 623 28.47 -12.23 14.88
C ALA A 623 29.01 -12.99 13.63
N GLY A 624 29.91 -12.41 12.85
CA GLY A 624 30.43 -13.02 11.62
C GLY A 624 29.39 -13.15 10.50
N SER A 625 28.48 -12.17 10.38
CA SER A 625 27.39 -12.14 9.40
C SER A 625 27.89 -12.37 7.96
N PRO A 626 27.28 -13.28 7.18
CA PRO A 626 27.62 -13.48 5.77
C PRO A 626 27.17 -12.30 4.89
N TYR A 627 26.35 -11.38 5.42
CA TYR A 627 25.72 -10.27 4.69
C TYR A 627 26.50 -8.94 4.78
N LEU A 628 27.80 -9.03 5.04
CA LEU A 628 28.76 -7.92 5.15
C LEU A 628 29.77 -7.84 3.98
N SER A 629 29.52 -8.59 2.89
CA SER A 629 30.39 -8.72 1.71
C SER A 629 30.20 -7.62 0.66
#